data_AF-A0A4Q3VPH8-F1
#
_entry.id   AF-A0A4Q3VPH8-F1
#
_cell.length_a   1.000
_cell.length_b   1.000
_cell.length_c   1.000
_cell.angle_alpha   90.00
_cell.angle_beta   90.00
_cell.angle_gamma   90.00
#
_symmetry.space_group_name_H-M   'P 1'
#
loop_
_entity.id
_entity.type
_entity.pdbx_description
1 polymer ?
#
loop_
_entity_poly.entity_id
_entity_poly.type
_entity_poly.pdbx_seq_one_letter_code
_entity_poly.pdbx_strand_id
1 'polypeptide(L)'
;MNRKIAIALMSLLVICGAFNFADEILDKLGLRDPRYIVVNDLINTYINPGCSGGCDKLTVPHPRNLANLVTADKKALAKESCEWLKEYCQSAAFNTAYQKARLQAKPYNEQAVAIDQQNQENLKKILTDGQISLKAAKTPEEKAMWKGIVTSYEYQLALGAREYPMTWEWEQKYPASADSLVIRGLKYYLQQQATVDFDAALTSHGKVKVFARPDYEKKPAAWKAIFRAGKEVNEVAKAFVTNWLKEGVHVSTEGLAEPAAVNKEMKSSVNEQPAAAAEAAGKATEKPEKKSGGLFKKIKKVLD
;
A
#
# COMPACT_ATOMS: atom_id res chain seq x y z
N MET A 1 -46.45 6.61 -20.59
CA MET A 1 -45.02 6.73 -20.24
C MET A 1 -44.20 5.92 -21.23
N ASN A 2 -43.25 6.54 -21.94
CA ASN A 2 -42.50 5.87 -23.00
C ASN A 2 -41.68 4.71 -22.41
N ARG A 3 -41.78 3.50 -22.99
CA ARG A 3 -41.11 2.28 -22.47
C ARG A 3 -39.59 2.46 -22.32
N LYS A 4 -38.99 3.30 -23.18
CA LYS A 4 -37.58 3.71 -23.11
C LYS A 4 -37.26 4.62 -21.92
N ILE A 5 -38.17 5.51 -21.54
CA ILE A 5 -38.02 6.40 -20.37
C ILE A 5 -38.17 5.60 -19.07
N ALA A 6 -39.06 4.62 -19.03
CA ALA A 6 -39.23 3.73 -17.88
C ALA A 6 -38.00 2.83 -17.65
N ILE A 7 -37.38 2.32 -18.72
CA ILE A 7 -36.14 1.54 -18.64
C ILE A 7 -34.98 2.42 -18.19
N ALA A 8 -34.82 3.63 -18.75
CA ALA A 8 -33.76 4.55 -18.33
C ALA A 8 -33.89 4.99 -16.86
N LEU A 9 -35.10 5.23 -16.36
CA LEU A 9 -35.35 5.57 -14.96
C LEU A 9 -35.10 4.39 -14.01
N MET A 10 -35.45 3.16 -14.39
CA MET A 10 -35.11 1.98 -13.58
C MET A 10 -33.61 1.71 -13.57
N SER A 11 -32.90 1.89 -14.68
CA SER A 11 -31.44 1.79 -14.71
C SER A 11 -30.78 2.83 -13.81
N LEU A 12 -31.27 4.09 -13.82
CA LEU A 12 -30.75 5.16 -12.98
C LEU A 12 -31.01 4.91 -11.48
N LEU A 13 -32.20 4.40 -11.12
CA LEU A 13 -32.56 4.06 -9.73
C LEU A 13 -31.75 2.88 -9.18
N VAL A 14 -31.45 1.87 -10.01
CA VAL A 14 -30.59 0.74 -9.61
C VAL A 14 -29.14 1.20 -9.40
N ILE A 15 -28.63 2.10 -10.25
CA ILE A 15 -27.28 2.66 -10.10
C ILE A 15 -27.18 3.54 -8.85
N CYS A 16 -28.19 4.35 -8.52
CA CYS A 16 -28.16 5.20 -7.31
C CYS A 16 -28.38 4.42 -5.99
N GLY A 17 -29.08 3.29 -6.02
CA GLY A 17 -29.33 2.47 -4.82
C GLY A 17 -28.09 1.68 -4.35
N ALA A 18 -27.28 1.19 -5.28
CA ALA A 18 -26.11 0.36 -4.95
C ALA A 18 -25.02 1.12 -4.17
N PHE A 19 -24.85 2.42 -4.46
CA PHE A 19 -23.87 3.26 -3.74
C PHE A 19 -24.23 3.55 -2.28
N ASN A 20 -25.51 3.52 -1.89
CA ASN A 20 -25.90 3.75 -0.49
C ASN A 20 -25.73 2.51 0.39
N PHE A 21 -25.91 1.31 -0.19
CA PHE A 21 -25.73 0.04 0.52
C PHE A 21 -24.25 -0.26 0.80
N ALA A 22 -23.40 0.15 -0.13
CA ALA A 22 -21.94 0.07 -0.09
C ALA A 22 -21.30 0.72 1.16
N ASP A 23 -21.71 1.94 1.50
CA ASP A 23 -21.09 2.69 2.61
C ASP A 23 -21.52 2.14 3.98
N GLU A 24 -22.72 1.55 4.10
CA GLU A 24 -23.24 0.96 5.34
C GLU A 24 -22.43 -0.27 5.82
N ILE A 25 -21.96 -1.11 4.89
CA ILE A 25 -21.13 -2.29 5.21
C ILE A 25 -19.79 -1.85 5.81
N LEU A 26 -19.24 -0.74 5.31
CA LEU A 26 -17.92 -0.26 5.70
C LEU A 26 -17.99 0.53 7.01
N ASP A 27 -19.12 1.18 7.26
CA ASP A 27 -19.47 1.73 8.57
C ASP A 27 -19.62 0.61 9.62
N LYS A 28 -20.25 -0.52 9.28
CA LYS A 28 -20.28 -1.71 10.15
C LYS A 28 -18.88 -2.24 10.46
N LEU A 29 -17.97 -2.18 9.48
CA LEU A 29 -16.56 -2.51 9.65
C LEU A 29 -15.76 -1.37 10.31
N GLY A 30 -16.35 -0.19 10.51
CA GLY A 30 -15.67 0.95 11.11
C GLY A 30 -14.50 1.51 10.30
N LEU A 31 -14.53 1.32 8.98
CA LEU A 31 -13.48 1.80 8.09
C LEU A 31 -13.74 3.26 7.72
N ARG A 32 -12.77 4.12 8.03
CA ARG A 32 -12.82 5.53 7.62
C ARG A 32 -12.23 5.65 6.21
N ASP A 33 -13.01 6.17 5.28
CA ASP A 33 -12.63 6.34 3.86
C ASP A 33 -12.13 5.02 3.21
N PRO A 34 -13.01 4.02 3.09
CA PRO A 34 -12.66 2.71 2.56
C PRO A 34 -12.18 2.77 1.10
N ARG A 35 -12.63 3.78 0.34
CA ARG A 35 -12.22 4.01 -1.05
C ARG A 35 -10.73 4.38 -1.13
N TYR A 36 -10.29 5.31 -0.29
CA TYR A 36 -8.88 5.66 -0.16
C TYR A 36 -8.03 4.45 0.28
N ILE A 37 -8.51 3.69 1.27
CA ILE A 37 -7.82 2.49 1.77
C ILE A 37 -7.61 1.49 0.64
N VAL A 38 -8.65 1.16 -0.14
CA VAL A 38 -8.54 0.20 -1.26
C VAL A 38 -7.51 0.63 -2.29
N VAL A 39 -7.55 1.89 -2.75
CA VAL A 39 -6.59 2.39 -3.73
C VAL A 39 -5.16 2.33 -3.18
N ASN A 40 -4.95 2.82 -1.96
CA ASN A 40 -3.63 2.85 -1.35
C ASN A 40 -3.08 1.44 -1.05
N ASP A 41 -3.91 0.53 -0.54
CA ASP A 41 -3.49 -0.83 -0.23
C ASP A 41 -3.13 -1.57 -1.52
N LEU A 42 -3.93 -1.47 -2.58
CA LEU A 42 -3.62 -2.08 -3.87
C LEU A 42 -2.30 -1.55 -4.47
N ILE A 43 -2.03 -0.24 -4.36
CA ILE A 43 -0.76 0.37 -4.78
C ILE A 43 0.44 -0.18 -3.97
N ASN A 44 0.27 -0.36 -2.67
CA ASN A 44 1.39 -0.71 -1.78
C ASN A 44 1.59 -2.22 -1.59
N THR A 45 0.66 -3.07 -2.03
CA THR A 45 0.65 -4.54 -1.83
C THR A 45 1.89 -5.27 -2.36
N TYR A 46 2.68 -4.68 -3.28
CA TYR A 46 3.75 -5.40 -3.98
C TYR A 46 5.19 -4.91 -3.75
N ILE A 47 5.42 -3.65 -3.37
CA ILE A 47 6.76 -3.06 -3.51
C ILE A 47 7.68 -3.28 -2.31
N ASN A 48 7.21 -3.88 -1.22
CA ASN A 48 8.09 -4.07 -0.09
C ASN A 48 7.87 -5.38 0.69
N PRO A 49 8.07 -6.55 0.06
CA PRO A 49 8.12 -7.82 0.78
C PRO A 49 9.27 -7.87 1.81
N GLY A 50 10.19 -6.88 1.81
CA GLY A 50 11.35 -6.79 2.70
C GLY A 50 11.36 -5.58 3.65
N CYS A 51 10.33 -4.72 3.69
CA CYS A 51 10.32 -3.63 4.67
C CYS A 51 9.99 -4.19 6.06
N SER A 52 11.04 -4.60 6.76
CA SER A 52 11.04 -5.03 8.17
C SER A 52 10.74 -3.89 9.17
N GLY A 53 10.01 -2.85 8.74
CA GLY A 53 9.79 -1.63 9.51
C GLY A 53 8.55 -0.87 9.06
N GLY A 54 7.36 -1.36 9.40
CA GLY A 54 6.16 -0.52 9.55
C GLY A 54 5.43 -0.04 8.29
N CYS A 55 5.75 -0.56 7.10
CA CYS A 55 5.03 -0.23 5.85
C CYS A 55 3.76 -1.06 5.64
N ASP A 56 3.61 -2.16 6.37
CA ASP A 56 2.41 -3.00 6.42
C ASP A 56 1.32 -2.31 7.27
N LYS A 57 0.89 -1.12 6.90
CA LYS A 57 -0.31 -0.51 7.49
C LYS A 57 -1.55 -1.11 6.83
N LEU A 58 -1.75 -2.42 7.01
CA LEU A 58 -3.07 -2.98 6.82
C LEU A 58 -3.99 -2.25 7.81
N THR A 59 -4.92 -1.47 7.27
CA THR A 59 -5.82 -0.70 8.12
C THR A 59 -6.84 -1.66 8.70
N VAL A 60 -6.64 -2.07 9.95
CA VAL A 60 -7.56 -2.94 10.68
C VAL A 60 -8.69 -2.09 11.27
N PRO A 61 -9.95 -2.55 11.17
CA PRO A 61 -11.07 -1.98 11.91
C PRO A 61 -10.74 -1.62 13.36
N HIS A 62 -11.23 -0.47 13.82
CA HIS A 62 -10.99 -0.04 15.19
C HIS A 62 -11.60 -1.06 16.17
N PRO A 63 -10.89 -1.45 17.26
CA PRO A 63 -11.35 -2.48 18.20
C PRO A 63 -12.77 -2.29 18.78
N ARG A 64 -13.28 -1.05 18.83
CA ARG A 64 -14.63 -0.75 19.32
C ARG A 64 -15.73 -1.26 18.38
N ASN A 65 -15.43 -1.39 17.09
CA ASN A 65 -16.36 -1.86 16.06
C ASN A 65 -16.30 -3.38 15.88
N LEU A 66 -15.25 -4.04 16.40
CA LEU A 66 -15.12 -5.50 16.34
C LEU A 66 -16.21 -6.23 17.12
N ALA A 67 -16.76 -5.63 18.19
CA ALA A 67 -17.82 -6.25 18.98
C ALA A 67 -19.07 -6.56 18.14
N ASN A 68 -19.41 -5.66 17.21
CA ASN A 68 -20.55 -5.83 16.29
C ASN A 68 -20.28 -6.90 15.23
N LEU A 69 -19.00 -7.18 14.92
CA LEU A 69 -18.59 -8.21 13.97
C LEU A 69 -18.56 -9.61 14.60
N VAL A 70 -18.44 -9.70 15.92
CA VAL A 70 -18.43 -10.99 16.64
C VAL A 70 -19.83 -11.62 16.70
N THR A 71 -20.88 -10.81 16.71
CA THR A 71 -22.28 -11.27 16.73
C THR A 71 -22.91 -11.40 15.35
N ALA A 72 -22.29 -10.83 14.31
CA ALA A 72 -22.76 -10.89 12.93
C ALA A 72 -22.41 -12.21 12.24
N ASP A 73 -23.17 -12.57 11.19
CA ASP A 73 -22.79 -13.64 10.28
C ASP A 73 -21.55 -13.21 9.47
N LYS A 74 -20.39 -13.68 9.92
CA LYS A 74 -19.09 -13.37 9.31
C LYS A 74 -19.01 -13.79 7.85
N LYS A 75 -19.68 -14.87 7.45
CA LYS A 75 -19.65 -15.35 6.06
C LYS A 75 -20.46 -14.43 5.16
N ALA A 76 -21.64 -14.02 5.61
CA ALA A 76 -22.46 -13.05 4.90
C ALA A 76 -21.71 -11.72 4.75
N LEU A 77 -21.14 -11.20 5.84
CA LEU A 77 -20.37 -9.96 5.80
C LEU A 77 -19.14 -10.05 4.90
N ALA A 78 -18.43 -11.19 4.90
CA ALA A 78 -17.30 -11.41 4.00
C ALA A 78 -17.73 -11.36 2.53
N LYS A 79 -18.87 -11.98 2.20
CA LYS A 79 -19.44 -11.96 0.85
C LYS A 79 -19.82 -10.53 0.44
N GLU A 80 -20.58 -9.83 1.28
CA GLU A 80 -20.98 -8.43 1.05
C GLU A 80 -19.78 -7.50 0.87
N SER A 81 -18.73 -7.67 1.69
CA SER A 81 -17.49 -6.90 1.57
C SER A 81 -16.75 -7.17 0.25
N CYS A 82 -16.75 -8.43 -0.20
CA CYS A 82 -16.15 -8.80 -1.49
C CYS A 82 -16.95 -8.23 -2.67
N GLU A 83 -18.27 -8.26 -2.60
CA GLU A 83 -19.17 -7.69 -3.61
C GLU A 83 -18.96 -6.17 -3.71
N TRP A 84 -18.94 -5.49 -2.56
CA TRP A 84 -18.63 -4.06 -2.52
C TRP A 84 -17.26 -3.75 -3.13
N LEU A 85 -16.22 -4.50 -2.75
CA LEU A 85 -14.86 -4.29 -3.26
C LEU A 85 -14.83 -4.44 -4.78
N LYS A 86 -15.52 -5.45 -5.31
CA LYS A 86 -15.63 -5.68 -6.75
C LYS A 86 -16.34 -4.52 -7.44
N GLU A 87 -17.49 -4.10 -6.94
CA GLU A 87 -18.25 -2.99 -7.50
C GLU A 87 -17.42 -1.69 -7.49
N TYR A 88 -16.77 -1.37 -6.37
CA TYR A 88 -15.92 -0.19 -6.27
C TYR A 88 -14.76 -0.26 -7.26
N CYS A 89 -14.01 -1.37 -7.28
CA CYS A 89 -12.89 -1.55 -8.22
C CYS A 89 -13.33 -1.47 -9.68
N GLN A 90 -14.54 -1.90 -10.02
CA GLN A 90 -15.09 -1.80 -11.39
C GLN A 90 -15.61 -0.41 -11.73
N SER A 91 -15.72 0.51 -10.76
CA SER A 91 -16.30 1.84 -10.95
C SER A 91 -15.34 2.85 -11.58
N ALA A 92 -15.92 3.85 -12.23
CA ALA A 92 -15.20 5.05 -12.71
C ALA A 92 -14.53 5.83 -11.57
N ALA A 93 -15.12 5.81 -10.36
CA ALA A 93 -14.60 6.50 -9.19
C ALA A 93 -13.26 5.89 -8.74
N PHE A 94 -13.14 4.57 -8.76
CA PHE A 94 -11.86 3.89 -8.48
C PHE A 94 -10.80 4.26 -9.52
N ASN A 95 -11.14 4.20 -10.80
CA ASN A 95 -10.19 4.55 -11.86
C ASN A 95 -9.71 6.01 -11.73
N THR A 96 -10.62 6.94 -11.48
CA THR A 96 -10.29 8.35 -11.25
C THR A 96 -9.35 8.53 -10.07
N ALA A 97 -9.65 7.90 -8.94
CA ALA A 97 -8.81 7.95 -7.74
C ALA A 97 -7.42 7.35 -8.01
N TYR A 98 -7.36 6.24 -8.75
CA TYR A 98 -6.11 5.61 -9.15
C TYR A 98 -5.28 6.49 -10.08
N GLN A 99 -5.87 7.04 -11.15
CA GLN A 99 -5.16 7.90 -12.09
C GLN A 99 -4.64 9.16 -11.39
N LYS A 100 -5.43 9.73 -10.46
CA LYS A 100 -4.99 10.84 -9.60
C LYS A 100 -3.75 10.45 -8.80
N ALA A 101 -3.77 9.32 -8.09
CA ALA A 101 -2.64 8.84 -7.30
C ALA A 101 -1.41 8.55 -8.17
N ARG A 102 -1.60 7.95 -9.35
CA ARG A 102 -0.56 7.67 -10.34
C ARG A 102 0.12 8.95 -10.83
N LEU A 103 -0.66 9.97 -11.19
CA LEU A 103 -0.14 11.27 -11.63
C LEU A 103 0.61 12.01 -10.52
N GLN A 104 0.06 12.01 -9.30
CA GLN A 104 0.70 12.66 -8.14
C GLN A 104 2.02 12.00 -7.74
N ALA A 105 2.13 10.68 -7.93
CA ALA A 105 3.35 9.93 -7.64
C ALA A 105 4.37 9.97 -8.79
N LYS A 106 4.03 10.57 -9.93
CA LYS A 106 4.94 10.64 -11.07
C LYS A 106 6.15 11.52 -10.71
N PRO A 107 7.39 11.03 -10.87
CA PRO A 107 8.59 11.83 -10.63
C PRO A 107 8.59 13.12 -11.45
N TYR A 108 8.83 14.27 -10.81
CA TYR A 108 8.72 15.61 -11.45
C TYR A 108 10.01 16.05 -12.18
N ASN A 109 11.15 15.41 -11.91
CA ASN A 109 12.44 15.78 -12.48
C ASN A 109 13.33 14.54 -12.66
N GLU A 110 13.12 13.82 -13.74
CA GLU A 110 14.08 12.78 -14.11
C GLU A 110 15.22 13.44 -14.87
N GLN A 111 16.19 14.00 -14.13
CA GLN A 111 17.52 14.10 -14.73
C GLN A 111 17.97 12.66 -14.94
N ALA A 112 18.42 12.35 -16.16
CA ALA A 112 19.01 11.05 -16.41
C ALA A 112 20.14 10.85 -15.40
N VAL A 113 19.96 9.92 -14.47
CA VAL A 113 21.06 9.47 -13.62
C VAL A 113 21.88 8.55 -14.51
N ALA A 114 22.57 9.14 -15.48
CA ALA A 114 23.64 8.44 -16.16
C ALA A 114 24.65 8.15 -15.05
N ILE A 115 24.65 6.90 -14.54
CA ILE A 115 25.81 6.41 -13.79
C ILE A 115 26.96 6.60 -14.78
N ASP A 116 27.88 7.51 -14.45
CA ASP A 116 29.02 7.80 -15.31
C ASP A 116 29.78 6.49 -15.60
N GLN A 117 30.47 6.45 -16.75
CA GLN A 117 31.16 5.24 -17.19
C GLN A 117 32.10 4.67 -16.13
N GLN A 118 32.77 5.53 -15.34
CA GLN A 118 33.68 5.13 -14.28
C GLN A 118 32.94 4.36 -13.18
N ASN A 119 31.77 4.85 -12.75
CA ASN A 119 30.93 4.16 -11.78
C ASN A 119 30.33 2.86 -12.33
N GLN A 120 29.97 2.79 -13.61
CA GLN A 120 29.53 1.53 -14.23
C GLN A 120 30.63 0.48 -14.27
N GLU A 121 31.87 0.88 -14.59
CA GLU A 121 33.02 0.00 -14.60
C GLU A 121 33.37 -0.49 -13.18
N ASN A 122 33.31 0.40 -12.19
CA ASN A 122 33.50 0.03 -10.79
C ASN A 122 32.46 -1.01 -10.35
N LEU A 123 31.19 -0.82 -10.70
CA LEU A 123 30.12 -1.78 -10.39
C LEU A 123 30.31 -3.12 -11.10
N LYS A 124 30.72 -3.14 -12.37
CA LYS A 124 31.04 -4.38 -13.12
C LYS A 124 32.21 -5.13 -12.49
N LYS A 125 33.22 -4.42 -11.98
CA LYS A 125 34.36 -5.02 -11.27
C LYS A 125 33.90 -5.67 -9.98
N ILE A 126 33.13 -4.96 -9.16
CA ILE A 126 32.57 -5.50 -7.91
C ILE A 126 31.68 -6.73 -8.18
N LEU A 127 30.89 -6.70 -9.26
CA LEU A 127 30.06 -7.82 -9.68
C LEU A 127 30.90 -9.06 -10.03
N THR A 128 32.01 -8.86 -10.73
CA THR A 128 32.94 -9.93 -11.12
C THR A 128 33.57 -10.56 -9.87
N ASP A 129 34.05 -9.73 -8.94
CA ASP A 129 34.64 -10.19 -7.68
C ASP A 129 33.60 -10.91 -6.80
N GLY A 130 32.36 -10.41 -6.77
CA GLY A 130 31.23 -11.03 -6.08
C GLY A 130 30.84 -12.38 -6.68
N GLN A 131 30.86 -12.53 -8.01
CA GLN A 131 30.60 -13.80 -8.69
C GLN A 131 31.72 -14.82 -8.45
N ILE A 132 32.98 -14.38 -8.39
CA ILE A 132 34.13 -15.23 -8.00
C ILE A 132 33.93 -15.72 -6.56
N SER A 133 33.58 -14.81 -5.65
CA SER A 133 33.37 -15.14 -4.23
C SER A 133 32.17 -16.07 -4.03
N LEU A 134 31.08 -15.89 -4.79
CA LEU A 134 29.92 -16.79 -4.79
C LEU A 134 30.28 -18.21 -5.24
N LYS A 135 31.16 -18.35 -6.25
CA LYS A 135 31.64 -19.66 -6.71
C LYS A 135 32.61 -20.31 -5.71
N ALA A 136 33.41 -19.50 -5.02
CA ALA A 136 34.38 -19.97 -4.01
C ALA A 136 33.74 -20.27 -2.64
N ALA A 137 32.54 -19.75 -2.36
CA ALA A 137 31.81 -19.94 -1.12
C ALA A 137 31.56 -21.42 -0.82
N LYS A 138 31.89 -21.85 0.40
CA LYS A 138 31.85 -23.27 0.78
C LYS A 138 30.61 -23.61 1.58
N THR A 139 30.10 -22.67 2.37
CA THR A 139 28.90 -22.89 3.18
C THR A 139 27.62 -22.40 2.49
N PRO A 140 26.45 -22.96 2.85
CA PRO A 140 25.17 -22.44 2.39
C PRO A 140 24.93 -20.98 2.82
N GLU A 141 25.35 -20.58 4.02
CA GLU A 141 25.21 -19.20 4.49
C GLU A 141 26.07 -18.22 3.67
N GLU A 142 27.33 -18.57 3.38
CA GLU A 142 28.22 -17.77 2.54
C GLU A 142 27.66 -17.64 1.12
N LYS A 143 27.16 -18.73 0.54
CA LYS A 143 26.52 -18.70 -0.79
C LYS A 143 25.30 -17.81 -0.81
N ALA A 144 24.46 -17.85 0.23
CA ALA A 144 23.28 -16.99 0.32
C ALA A 144 23.67 -15.51 0.43
N MET A 145 24.67 -15.19 1.24
CA MET A 145 25.20 -13.83 1.38
C MET A 145 25.75 -13.30 0.05
N TRP A 146 26.66 -14.03 -0.59
CA TRP A 146 27.27 -13.60 -1.86
C TRP A 146 26.24 -13.53 -2.99
N LYS A 147 25.24 -14.42 -3.00
CA LYS A 147 24.13 -14.35 -3.95
C LYS A 147 23.33 -13.06 -3.76
N GLY A 148 23.03 -12.68 -2.52
CA GLY A 148 22.38 -11.41 -2.22
C GLY A 148 23.20 -10.20 -2.69
N ILE A 149 24.51 -10.22 -2.46
CA ILE A 149 25.44 -9.17 -2.91
C ILE A 149 25.44 -9.07 -4.45
N VAL A 150 25.65 -10.18 -5.17
CA VAL A 150 25.65 -10.21 -6.64
C VAL A 150 24.33 -9.68 -7.20
N THR A 151 23.20 -10.18 -6.70
CA THR A 151 21.87 -9.72 -7.13
C THR A 151 21.67 -8.22 -6.88
N SER A 152 22.17 -7.67 -5.77
CA SER A 152 22.06 -6.23 -5.49
C SER A 152 22.87 -5.35 -6.45
N TYR A 153 24.04 -5.82 -6.91
CA TYR A 153 24.88 -5.09 -7.88
C TYR A 153 24.40 -5.28 -9.33
N GLU A 154 23.85 -6.44 -9.67
CA GLU A 154 23.12 -6.66 -10.93
C GLU A 154 21.94 -5.68 -11.05
N TYR A 155 21.20 -5.48 -9.96
CA TYR A 155 20.10 -4.52 -9.89
C TYR A 155 20.59 -3.07 -10.09
N GLN A 156 21.68 -2.66 -9.43
CA GLN A 156 22.24 -1.31 -9.59
C GLN A 156 22.76 -1.04 -11.01
N LEU A 157 23.43 -2.02 -11.65
CA LEU A 157 23.85 -1.90 -13.05
C LEU A 157 22.64 -1.82 -14.00
N ALA A 158 21.60 -2.61 -13.75
CA ALA A 158 20.37 -2.55 -14.53
C ALA A 158 19.63 -1.22 -14.34
N LEU A 159 19.67 -0.60 -13.15
CA LEU A 159 19.15 0.74 -12.92
C LEU A 159 19.98 1.82 -13.61
N GLY A 160 21.31 1.74 -13.54
CA GLY A 160 22.20 2.73 -14.16
C GLY A 160 22.28 2.67 -15.68
N ALA A 161 21.97 1.52 -16.27
CA ALA A 161 21.80 1.37 -17.72
C ALA A 161 20.48 1.99 -18.23
N ARG A 162 19.59 2.41 -17.32
CA ARG A 162 18.31 3.04 -17.69
C ARG A 162 18.46 4.55 -17.62
N GLU A 163 17.96 5.20 -18.65
CA GLU A 163 17.94 6.66 -18.75
C GLU A 163 17.14 7.28 -17.59
N TYR A 164 16.10 6.59 -17.10
CA TYR A 164 15.21 7.09 -16.04
C TYR A 164 14.82 5.98 -15.03
N PRO A 165 15.69 5.67 -14.04
CA PRO A 165 15.45 4.56 -13.10
C PRO A 165 14.19 4.75 -12.23
N MET A 166 13.82 6.00 -11.93
CA MET A 166 12.63 6.32 -11.13
C MET A 166 11.32 6.10 -11.89
N THR A 167 11.28 6.29 -13.23
CA THR A 167 10.09 6.03 -14.04
C THR A 167 9.76 4.56 -14.01
N TRP A 168 10.77 3.69 -14.11
CA TRP A 168 10.54 2.25 -14.15
C TRP A 168 9.99 1.72 -12.82
N GLU A 169 10.53 2.16 -11.69
CA GLU A 169 9.98 1.80 -10.37
C GLU A 169 8.55 2.34 -10.23
N TRP A 170 8.31 3.57 -10.71
CA TRP A 170 6.98 4.17 -10.75
C TRP A 170 6.01 3.41 -11.66
N GLU A 171 6.42 2.96 -12.86
CA GLU A 171 5.58 2.20 -13.80
C GLU A 171 5.21 0.83 -13.24
N GLN A 172 6.12 0.19 -12.51
CA GLN A 172 5.80 -1.04 -11.80
C GLN A 172 4.84 -0.81 -10.64
N LYS A 173 5.05 0.27 -9.87
CA LYS A 173 4.17 0.66 -8.75
C LYS A 173 2.78 1.07 -9.21
N TYR A 174 2.73 1.84 -10.28
CA TYR A 174 1.56 2.46 -10.87
C TYR A 174 1.41 2.00 -12.34
N PRO A 175 0.99 0.74 -12.57
CA PRO A 175 0.78 0.22 -13.92
C PRO A 175 -0.19 1.11 -14.73
N ALA A 176 -0.02 1.16 -16.05
CA ALA A 176 -0.89 2.01 -16.89
C ALA A 176 -2.38 1.68 -16.73
N SER A 177 -2.72 0.39 -16.62
CA SER A 177 -4.08 -0.09 -16.40
C SER A 177 -4.39 -0.30 -14.91
N ALA A 178 -5.53 0.22 -14.47
CA ALA A 178 -6.12 -0.06 -13.15
C ALA A 178 -6.49 -1.54 -12.98
N ASP A 179 -6.85 -2.25 -14.07
CA ASP A 179 -7.12 -3.70 -14.04
C ASP A 179 -5.90 -4.47 -13.54
N SER A 180 -4.71 -4.10 -14.04
CA SER A 180 -3.45 -4.74 -13.66
C SER A 180 -3.17 -4.58 -12.17
N LEU A 181 -3.56 -3.44 -11.60
CA LEU A 181 -3.44 -3.19 -10.17
C LEU A 181 -4.37 -4.10 -9.35
N VAL A 182 -5.64 -4.19 -9.75
CA VAL A 182 -6.64 -5.04 -9.07
C VAL A 182 -6.26 -6.52 -9.19
N ILE A 183 -5.95 -7.01 -10.39
CA ILE A 183 -5.52 -8.40 -10.65
C ILE A 183 -4.33 -8.76 -9.76
N ARG A 184 -3.36 -7.84 -9.63
CA ARG A 184 -2.18 -8.05 -8.78
C ARG A 184 -2.57 -8.22 -7.32
N GLY A 185 -3.42 -7.35 -6.78
CA GLY A 185 -3.91 -7.44 -5.40
C GLY A 185 -4.66 -8.75 -5.11
N LEU A 186 -5.55 -9.16 -6.03
CA LEU A 186 -6.30 -10.41 -5.92
C LEU A 186 -5.39 -11.64 -5.91
N LYS A 187 -4.38 -11.69 -6.79
CA LYS A 187 -3.38 -12.77 -6.82
C LYS A 187 -2.53 -12.79 -5.55
N TYR A 188 -2.12 -11.63 -5.05
CA TYR A 188 -1.37 -11.54 -3.80
C TYR A 188 -2.18 -12.08 -2.62
N TYR A 189 -3.47 -11.72 -2.50
CA TYR A 189 -4.34 -12.27 -1.46
C TYR A 189 -4.39 -13.80 -1.51
N LEU A 190 -4.64 -14.40 -2.69
CA LEU A 190 -4.67 -15.86 -2.84
C LEU A 190 -3.34 -16.52 -2.46
N GLN A 191 -2.22 -15.90 -2.82
CA GLN A 191 -0.88 -16.38 -2.46
C GLN A 191 -0.67 -16.35 -0.94
N GLN A 192 -1.01 -15.25 -0.27
CA GLN A 192 -0.88 -15.15 1.19
C GLN A 192 -1.79 -16.15 1.88
N GLN A 193 -3.06 -16.23 1.47
CA GLN A 193 -4.06 -17.12 2.06
C GLN A 193 -3.64 -18.59 2.00
N ALA A 194 -3.04 -19.03 0.90
CA ALA A 194 -2.56 -20.40 0.73
C ALA A 194 -1.45 -20.80 1.71
N THR A 195 -0.77 -19.83 2.34
CA THR A 195 0.32 -20.08 3.29
C THR A 195 -0.11 -19.98 4.75
N VAL A 196 -1.36 -19.65 5.04
CA VAL A 196 -1.86 -19.47 6.41
C VAL A 196 -2.21 -20.81 7.02
N ASP A 197 -1.67 -21.05 8.21
CA ASP A 197 -2.07 -22.14 9.09
C ASP A 197 -3.19 -21.63 10.01
N PHE A 198 -4.43 -22.01 9.70
CA PHE A 198 -5.60 -21.61 10.47
C PHE A 198 -5.75 -22.38 11.80
N ASP A 199 -4.99 -23.46 11.98
CA ASP A 199 -4.98 -24.26 13.21
C ASP A 199 -3.88 -23.78 14.18
N ALA A 200 -3.19 -22.68 13.85
CA ALA A 200 -2.14 -22.10 14.67
C ALA A 200 -2.63 -21.73 16.08
N ALA A 201 -1.96 -22.28 17.10
CA ALA A 201 -2.27 -22.01 18.48
C ALA A 201 -1.91 -20.57 18.89
N LEU A 202 -2.79 -19.95 19.68
CA LEU A 202 -2.54 -18.67 20.34
C LEU A 202 -2.36 -18.87 21.85
N THR A 203 -1.44 -18.11 22.44
CA THR A 203 -1.24 -18.00 23.89
C THR A 203 -1.60 -16.59 24.36
N SER A 204 -2.00 -16.48 25.63
CA SER A 204 -2.34 -15.19 26.24
C SER A 204 -1.10 -14.57 26.87
N HIS A 205 -0.79 -13.33 26.48
CA HIS A 205 0.22 -12.50 27.13
C HIS A 205 -0.46 -11.23 27.64
N GLY A 206 -0.97 -11.29 28.88
CA GLY A 206 -1.83 -10.25 29.44
C GLY A 206 -3.17 -10.14 28.70
N LYS A 207 -3.46 -8.96 28.13
CA LYS A 207 -4.70 -8.70 27.36
C LYS A 207 -4.57 -9.04 25.87
N VAL A 208 -3.39 -9.45 25.41
CA VAL A 208 -3.10 -9.68 23.99
C VAL A 208 -2.95 -11.18 23.74
N LYS A 209 -3.50 -11.66 22.63
CA LYS A 209 -3.25 -13.01 22.12
C LYS A 209 -2.09 -12.97 21.13
N VAL A 210 -1.09 -13.80 21.36
CA VAL A 210 0.11 -13.97 20.53
C VAL A 210 0.19 -15.41 20.03
N PHE A 211 0.83 -15.64 18.89
CA PHE A 211 1.06 -16.98 18.36
C PHE A 211 1.98 -17.76 19.31
N ALA A 212 1.63 -19.02 19.60
CA ALA A 212 2.47 -19.92 20.38
C ALA A 212 3.82 -20.18 19.69
N ARG A 213 3.82 -20.11 18.35
CA ARG A 213 4.96 -20.32 17.46
C ARG A 213 5.68 -18.99 17.17
N PRO A 214 6.95 -18.82 17.60
CA PRO A 214 7.69 -17.56 17.38
C PRO A 214 7.91 -17.22 15.90
N ASP A 215 7.96 -18.22 15.02
CA ASP A 215 8.07 -18.02 13.57
C ASP A 215 6.79 -17.42 12.96
N TYR A 216 5.64 -17.59 13.60
CA TYR A 216 4.37 -17.02 13.15
C TYR A 216 4.24 -15.54 13.50
N GLU A 217 4.85 -15.10 14.60
CA GLU A 217 4.93 -13.67 14.93
C GLU A 217 5.71 -12.86 13.89
N LYS A 218 6.73 -13.50 13.29
CA LYS A 218 7.56 -12.93 12.23
C LYS A 218 6.88 -12.92 10.85
N LYS A 219 5.68 -13.48 10.70
CA LYS A 219 4.94 -13.45 9.43
C LYS A 219 4.49 -12.02 9.09
N PRO A 220 4.33 -11.70 7.79
CA PRO A 220 3.83 -10.40 7.34
C PRO A 220 2.46 -10.05 7.93
N ALA A 221 2.11 -8.76 7.97
CA ALA A 221 0.83 -8.35 8.57
C ALA A 221 -0.38 -8.93 7.83
N ALA A 222 -0.30 -9.02 6.49
CA ALA A 222 -1.35 -9.63 5.67
C ALA A 222 -1.64 -11.09 6.06
N TRP A 223 -0.59 -11.89 6.27
CA TRP A 223 -0.71 -13.27 6.74
C TRP A 223 -1.44 -13.33 8.09
N LYS A 224 -1.04 -12.47 9.03
CA LYS A 224 -1.64 -12.42 10.37
C LYS A 224 -3.08 -11.91 10.35
N ALA A 225 -3.43 -11.03 9.42
CA ALA A 225 -4.79 -10.55 9.25
C ALA A 225 -5.71 -11.60 8.64
N ILE A 226 -5.23 -12.33 7.62
CA ILE A 226 -5.94 -13.48 7.06
C ILE A 226 -6.21 -14.51 8.18
N PHE A 227 -5.21 -14.86 8.99
CA PHE A 227 -5.40 -15.73 10.15
C PHE A 227 -6.48 -15.21 11.11
N ARG A 228 -6.39 -13.93 11.51
CA ARG A 228 -7.34 -13.31 12.46
C ARG A 228 -8.76 -13.19 11.92
N ALA A 229 -8.94 -13.09 10.60
CA ALA A 229 -10.26 -13.10 9.98
C ALA A 229 -10.97 -14.46 10.11
N GLY A 230 -10.21 -15.56 10.27
CA GLY A 230 -10.74 -16.91 10.42
C GLY A 230 -10.87 -17.67 9.11
N LYS A 231 -10.88 -19.01 9.20
CA LYS A 231 -10.91 -19.90 8.04
C LYS A 231 -12.20 -19.73 7.24
N GLU A 232 -13.33 -19.64 7.93
CA GLU A 232 -14.66 -19.55 7.37
C GLU A 232 -14.87 -18.31 6.49
N VAL A 233 -14.27 -17.18 6.87
CA VAL A 233 -14.29 -15.93 6.12
C VAL A 233 -13.40 -16.05 4.87
N ASN A 234 -12.21 -16.62 5.03
CA ASN A 234 -11.26 -16.74 3.93
C ASN A 234 -11.66 -17.77 2.89
N GLU A 235 -12.43 -18.80 3.24
CA GLU A 235 -13.00 -19.72 2.25
C GLU A 235 -13.99 -19.00 1.32
N VAL A 236 -14.86 -18.13 1.88
CA VAL A 236 -15.78 -17.30 1.10
C VAL A 236 -15.00 -16.34 0.19
N ALA A 237 -14.05 -15.59 0.76
CA ALA A 237 -13.26 -14.63 0.00
C ALA A 237 -12.39 -15.31 -1.07
N LYS A 238 -11.77 -16.45 -0.78
CA LYS A 238 -11.00 -17.24 -1.76
C LYS A 238 -11.87 -17.68 -2.94
N ALA A 239 -13.05 -18.22 -2.67
CA ALA A 239 -13.99 -18.64 -3.72
C ALA A 239 -14.40 -17.43 -4.59
N PHE A 240 -14.76 -16.33 -3.95
CA PHE A 240 -15.13 -15.09 -4.64
C PHE A 240 -13.99 -14.55 -5.53
N VAL A 241 -12.79 -14.38 -4.97
CA VAL A 241 -11.63 -13.85 -5.68
C VAL A 241 -11.23 -14.76 -6.85
N THR A 242 -11.30 -16.08 -6.65
CA THR A 242 -11.04 -17.05 -7.73
C THR A 242 -12.04 -16.89 -8.87
N ASN A 243 -13.32 -16.71 -8.56
CA ASN A 243 -14.36 -16.50 -9.58
C ASN A 243 -14.19 -15.15 -10.28
N TRP A 244 -13.93 -14.08 -9.53
CA TRP A 244 -13.70 -12.76 -10.12
C TRP A 244 -12.51 -12.76 -11.09
N LEU A 245 -11.40 -13.42 -10.75
CA LEU A 245 -10.27 -13.58 -11.66
C LEU A 245 -10.61 -14.40 -12.92
N LYS A 246 -11.53 -15.37 -12.82
CA LYS A 246 -12.00 -16.17 -13.98
C LYS A 246 -12.93 -15.38 -14.89
N GLU A 247 -13.83 -14.59 -14.33
CA GLU A 247 -14.77 -13.73 -15.07
C GLU A 247 -14.04 -12.63 -15.85
N GLY A 248 -12.88 -12.21 -15.35
CA GLY A 248 -12.14 -11.07 -15.88
C GLY A 248 -12.32 -9.83 -15.01
N VAL A 249 -11.23 -9.10 -14.83
CA VAL A 249 -11.22 -7.82 -14.10
C VAL A 249 -11.27 -6.70 -15.12
N HIS A 250 -12.28 -5.84 -15.00
CA HIS A 250 -12.54 -4.73 -15.90
C HIS A 250 -12.92 -3.49 -15.09
N VAL A 251 -12.07 -2.49 -15.08
CA VAL A 251 -12.30 -1.20 -14.43
C VAL A 251 -12.92 -0.23 -15.43
N SER A 252 -14.05 0.40 -15.08
CA SER A 252 -14.71 1.35 -15.96
C SER A 252 -13.84 2.59 -16.24
N THR A 253 -13.81 3.00 -17.50
CA THR A 253 -13.19 4.25 -17.97
C THR A 253 -14.22 5.35 -18.22
N GLU A 254 -15.52 5.06 -18.05
CA GLU A 254 -16.58 6.04 -18.28
C GLU A 254 -16.45 7.22 -17.30
N GLY A 255 -16.62 8.44 -17.78
CA GLY A 255 -16.52 9.64 -16.93
C GLY A 255 -15.09 10.05 -16.55
N LEU A 256 -14.05 9.40 -17.10
CA LEU A 256 -12.69 9.94 -17.01
C LEU A 256 -12.62 11.29 -17.72
N ALA A 257 -12.31 12.35 -16.97
CA ALA A 257 -11.83 13.58 -17.56
C ALA A 257 -10.50 13.29 -18.30
N GLU A 258 -10.30 13.91 -19.46
CA GLU A 258 -9.03 13.79 -20.19
C GLU A 258 -7.84 14.05 -19.24
N PRO A 259 -6.71 13.33 -19.39
CA PRO A 259 -5.54 13.50 -18.53
C PRO A 259 -5.01 14.95 -18.49
N ALA A 260 -5.33 15.77 -19.51
CA ALA A 260 -5.04 17.19 -19.54
C ALA A 260 -5.87 18.02 -18.52
N ALA A 261 -7.12 17.66 -18.26
CA ALA A 261 -8.01 18.36 -17.32
C ALA A 261 -7.61 18.10 -15.85
N VAL A 262 -7.25 16.85 -15.52
CA VAL A 262 -6.73 16.48 -14.18
C VAL A 262 -5.41 17.22 -13.87
N ASN A 263 -4.56 17.41 -14.89
CA ASN A 263 -3.32 18.16 -14.77
C ASN A 263 -3.55 19.68 -14.59
N LYS A 264 -4.64 20.22 -15.15
CA LYS A 264 -5.02 21.65 -15.00
C LYS A 264 -5.56 21.95 -13.59
N GLU A 265 -6.38 21.08 -13.01
CA GLU A 265 -6.88 21.22 -11.63
C GLU A 265 -5.76 21.06 -10.58
N MET A 266 -4.81 20.14 -10.80
CA MET A 266 -3.67 20.02 -9.88
C MET A 266 -2.78 21.26 -9.89
N LYS A 267 -2.53 21.85 -11.05
CA LYS A 267 -1.74 23.09 -11.17
C LYS A 267 -2.43 24.30 -10.53
N SER A 268 -3.76 24.38 -10.49
CA SER A 268 -4.43 25.47 -9.78
C SER A 268 -4.37 25.31 -8.26
N SER A 269 -4.43 24.07 -7.74
CA SER A 269 -4.36 23.82 -6.28
C SER A 269 -2.98 24.06 -5.66
N VAL A 270 -1.90 23.98 -6.44
CA VAL A 270 -0.53 24.27 -5.98
C VAL A 270 -0.23 25.78 -5.97
N ASN A 271 -1.03 26.58 -6.68
CA ASN A 271 -0.82 28.03 -6.81
C ASN A 271 -1.64 28.88 -5.82
N GLU A 272 -2.43 28.24 -4.95
CA GLU A 272 -3.15 28.88 -3.84
C GLU A 272 -2.53 28.48 -2.49
N GLN A 273 -1.26 28.82 -2.30
CA GLN A 273 -0.71 28.97 -0.97
C GLN A 273 -0.75 30.47 -0.64
N PRO A 274 -1.37 30.91 0.47
CA PRO A 274 -1.54 32.33 0.73
C PRO A 274 -0.16 32.97 0.95
N ALA A 275 0.15 33.95 0.10
CA ALA A 275 1.30 34.85 0.19
C ALA A 275 1.20 35.82 1.39
N ALA A 276 0.72 35.35 2.54
CA ALA A 276 0.50 36.13 3.75
C ALA A 276 1.31 35.55 4.91
N ALA A 277 2.62 35.45 4.76
CA ALA A 277 3.55 35.20 5.87
C ALA A 277 4.96 35.80 5.67
N ALA A 278 5.13 36.74 4.72
CA ALA A 278 6.43 37.34 4.42
C ALA A 278 6.57 38.83 4.81
N GLU A 279 5.53 39.50 5.31
CA GLU A 279 5.61 40.91 5.71
C GLU A 279 5.04 41.16 7.10
N ALA A 280 5.68 40.59 8.13
CA ALA A 280 5.52 41.04 9.51
C ALA A 280 6.70 40.61 10.39
N ALA A 281 7.93 40.96 10.00
CA ALA A 281 9.10 40.78 10.87
C ALA A 281 10.18 41.83 10.56
N GLY A 282 9.82 43.10 10.73
CA GLY A 282 10.73 44.22 10.59
C GLY A 282 10.49 45.27 11.67
N LYS A 283 10.97 45.01 12.91
CA LYS A 283 11.63 45.97 13.81
C LYS A 283 11.73 45.45 15.26
N ALA A 284 12.98 45.38 15.74
CA ALA A 284 13.51 45.64 17.09
C ALA A 284 12.96 44.80 18.27
N THR A 285 13.71 44.30 19.25
CA THR A 285 14.91 44.81 19.96
C THR A 285 15.61 43.68 20.73
N GLU A 286 16.89 43.92 21.03
CA GLU A 286 17.64 43.50 22.23
C GLU A 286 18.09 42.04 22.44
N LYS A 287 19.42 41.97 22.60
CA LYS A 287 20.25 40.83 22.99
C LYS A 287 20.19 40.67 24.51
N PRO A 288 20.14 39.43 25.03
CA PRO A 288 20.96 39.17 26.20
C PRO A 288 21.77 37.87 26.12
N GLU A 289 22.81 37.90 26.95
CA GLU A 289 23.95 37.00 27.10
C GLU A 289 23.63 35.53 27.38
N LYS A 290 24.54 34.68 26.91
CA LYS A 290 24.74 33.29 27.33
C LYS A 290 24.98 33.21 28.84
N LYS A 291 24.19 32.40 29.55
CA LYS A 291 24.63 31.67 30.74
C LYS A 291 24.22 30.20 30.62
N SER A 292 25.17 29.38 30.18
CA SER A 292 25.12 27.93 30.32
C SER A 292 25.57 27.54 31.73
N GLY A 293 24.74 26.81 32.46
CA GLY A 293 25.16 26.14 33.70
C GLY A 293 24.02 26.05 34.70
N GLY A 294 23.36 24.89 34.77
CA GLY A 294 22.37 24.70 35.84
C GLY A 294 21.46 23.47 35.79
N LEU A 295 21.49 22.63 34.76
CA LEU A 295 20.53 21.50 34.67
C LEU A 295 21.12 20.11 34.97
N PHE A 296 22.45 19.94 34.98
CA PHE A 296 23.10 18.63 35.19
C PHE A 296 23.51 18.34 36.65
N LYS A 297 23.20 19.22 37.62
CA LYS A 297 23.47 18.98 39.06
C LYS A 297 22.28 18.44 39.85
N LYS A 298 21.09 18.31 39.27
CA LYS A 298 19.86 17.88 39.99
C LYS A 298 19.47 16.40 39.81
N ILE A 299 20.23 15.60 39.05
CA ILE A 299 19.92 14.18 38.83
C ILE A 299 20.74 13.25 39.74
N LYS A 300 21.78 13.74 40.44
CA LYS A 300 22.63 12.92 41.34
C LYS A 300 22.21 12.94 42.82
N LYS A 301 20.96 13.28 43.16
CA LYS A 301 20.49 13.30 44.57
C LYS A 301 19.20 12.50 44.80
N VAL A 302 18.89 11.56 43.91
CA VAL A 302 17.74 10.63 44.04
C VAL A 302 18.18 9.16 43.97
N LEU A 303 19.48 8.91 43.93
CA LEU A 303 20.10 7.58 43.98
C LEU A 303 21.32 7.66 44.89
N ASP A 304 21.04 7.82 46.18
CA ASP A 304 21.82 7.41 47.36
C ASP A 304 20.89 7.50 48.58
#